data_AF-A0A067QP13-F1
#
_entry.id   AF-A0A067QP13-F1
#
_cell.length_a   1.000
_cell.length_b   1.000
_cell.length_c   1.000
_cell.angle_alpha   90.00
_cell.angle_beta   90.00
_cell.angle_gamma   90.00
#
_symmetry.space_group_name_H-M   'P 1'
#
loop_
_entity.id
_entity.type
_entity.pdbx_description
1 polymer ?
#
loop_
_entity_poly.entity_id
_entity_poly.type
_entity_poly.pdbx_seq_one_letter_code
_entity_poly.pdbx_strand_id
1 'polypeptide(L)'
;MDEEYNNFLQKVEEINSILKGMKSEDPAVVVKATQRADLFLHNTEGNVTFDSDGLRVKINKTIINKKASESNPLQSEDISPEAFMAYVEKDASTRAADRRERKAIADGYKKKANEAFRAKDYEKALDLYNKVDFKILYNA
;
A
#
# COMPACT_ATOMS: atom_id res chain seq x y z
N MET A 1 27.65 14.06 4.50
CA MET A 1 28.71 13.13 4.04
C MET A 1 29.10 12.16 5.14
N ASP A 2 29.23 12.61 6.40
CA ASP A 2 29.69 11.73 7.49
C ASP A 2 28.64 10.75 8.02
N GLU A 3 27.35 11.11 8.01
CA GLU A 3 26.30 10.29 8.63
C GLU A 3 25.98 9.00 7.86
N GLU A 4 25.99 9.07 6.53
CA GLU A 4 25.77 7.89 5.66
C GLU A 4 26.96 6.94 5.70
N TYR A 5 28.19 7.49 5.74
CA TYR A 5 29.42 6.71 5.90
C TYR A 5 29.48 6.03 7.28
N ASN A 6 29.11 6.74 8.34
CA ASN A 6 29.06 6.18 9.70
C ASN A 6 27.99 5.07 9.82
N ASN A 7 26.82 5.26 9.21
CA ASN A 7 25.79 4.22 9.16
C ASN A 7 26.25 2.99 8.37
N PHE A 8 27.00 3.17 7.29
CA PHE A 8 27.59 2.07 6.54
C PHE A 8 28.59 1.28 7.39
N LEU A 9 29.51 1.98 8.07
CA LEU A 9 30.50 1.35 8.95
C LEU A 9 29.84 0.57 10.10
N GLN A 10 28.79 1.13 10.70
CA GLN A 10 28.05 0.47 11.78
C GLN A 10 27.37 -0.82 11.31
N LYS A 11 26.79 -0.83 10.09
CA LYS A 11 26.23 -2.05 9.49
C LYS A 11 27.30 -3.11 9.22
N VAL A 12 28.46 -2.71 8.71
CA VAL A 12 29.58 -3.63 8.47
C VAL A 12 30.10 -4.24 9.77
N GLU A 13 30.16 -3.47 10.85
CA GLU A 13 30.53 -3.97 12.17
C GLU A 13 29.50 -4.96 12.73
N GLU A 14 28.20 -4.65 12.59
CA GLU A 14 27.11 -5.52 13.04
C GLU A 14 27.09 -6.86 12.28
N ILE A 15 27.28 -6.85 10.97
CA ILE A 15 27.40 -8.08 10.15
C ILE A 15 28.59 -8.92 10.60
N ASN A 16 29.74 -8.29 10.87
CA ASN A 16 30.93 -9.01 11.35
C ASN A 16 30.71 -9.64 12.73
N SER A 17 29.95 -8.99 13.62
CA SER A 17 29.60 -9.51 14.93
C SER A 17 28.70 -10.75 14.83
N ILE A 18 27.68 -10.71 13.96
CA ILE A 18 26.79 -11.84 13.69
C ILE A 18 27.58 -13.03 13.11
N LEU A 19 28.44 -12.77 12.11
CA LEU A 19 29.24 -13.83 11.47
C LEU A 19 30.20 -14.51 12.44
N LYS A 20 30.80 -13.77 13.37
CA LYS A 20 31.66 -14.33 14.43
C LYS A 20 30.86 -15.16 15.41
N GLY A 21 29.67 -14.71 15.80
CA GLY A 21 28.78 -15.46 16.71
C GLY A 21 28.30 -16.78 16.10
N MET A 22 27.97 -16.79 14.80
CA MET A 22 27.56 -18.01 14.09
C MET A 22 28.69 -19.03 13.91
N LYS A 23 29.95 -18.58 13.90
CA LYS A 23 31.14 -19.44 13.81
C LYS A 23 31.68 -19.90 15.16
N SER A 24 31.00 -19.59 16.26
CA SER A 24 31.41 -20.01 17.60
C SER A 24 31.17 -21.51 17.82
N GLU A 25 31.97 -22.12 18.69
CA GLU A 25 31.80 -23.52 19.11
C GLU A 25 30.69 -23.69 20.17
N ASP A 26 30.22 -22.60 20.79
CA ASP A 26 29.15 -22.61 21.78
C ASP A 26 27.75 -22.55 21.12
N PRO A 27 26.91 -23.60 21.25
CA PRO A 27 25.57 -23.63 20.68
C PRO A 27 24.67 -22.48 21.13
N ALA A 28 24.82 -21.99 22.37
CA ALA A 28 24.01 -20.89 22.89
C ALA A 28 24.36 -19.55 22.23
N VAL A 29 25.63 -19.36 21.85
CA VAL A 29 26.11 -18.18 21.13
C VAL A 29 25.66 -18.23 19.67
N VAL A 30 25.71 -19.41 19.05
CA VAL A 30 25.21 -19.63 17.68
C VAL A 30 23.73 -19.31 17.57
N VAL A 31 22.88 -19.83 18.48
CA VAL A 31 21.43 -19.57 18.47
C VAL A 31 21.10 -18.08 18.66
N LYS A 32 21.85 -17.37 19.52
CA LYS A 32 21.67 -15.92 19.68
C LYS A 32 22.12 -15.14 18.45
N ALA A 33 23.18 -15.58 17.78
CA ALA A 33 23.67 -14.96 16.56
C ALA A 33 22.71 -15.19 15.38
N THR A 34 22.11 -16.37 15.27
CA THR A 34 21.09 -16.66 14.24
C THR A 34 19.82 -15.82 14.45
N GLN A 35 19.32 -15.70 15.68
CA GLN A 35 18.17 -14.83 15.97
C GLN A 35 18.46 -13.36 15.64
N ARG A 36 19.69 -12.90 15.89
CA ARG A 36 20.12 -11.54 15.55
C ARG A 36 20.27 -11.35 14.04
N ALA A 37 20.70 -12.38 13.32
CA ALA A 37 20.73 -12.38 11.86
C ALA A 37 19.32 -12.26 11.28
N ASP A 38 18.36 -13.03 11.80
CA ASP A 38 16.96 -12.98 11.38
C ASP A 38 16.36 -11.59 11.64
N LEU A 39 16.63 -10.99 12.81
CA LEU A 39 16.19 -9.63 13.13
C LEU A 39 16.81 -8.58 12.20
N PHE A 40 18.11 -8.71 11.90
CA PHE A 40 18.82 -7.82 10.97
C PHE A 40 18.24 -7.95 9.55
N LEU A 41 17.97 -9.18 9.10
CA LEU A 41 17.34 -9.46 7.81
C LEU A 41 15.91 -8.92 7.77
N HIS A 42 15.07 -9.17 8.79
CA HIS A 42 13.71 -8.65 8.86
C HIS A 42 13.65 -7.11 8.95
N ASN A 43 14.61 -6.44 9.59
CA ASN A 43 14.74 -4.98 9.53
C ASN A 43 15.20 -4.48 8.15
N THR A 44 15.77 -5.35 7.31
CA THR A 44 16.13 -5.06 5.92
C THR A 44 15.13 -5.60 4.89
N GLU A 45 14.12 -6.37 5.32
CA GLU A 45 13.13 -6.99 4.44
C GLU A 45 12.09 -5.97 3.99
N GLY A 46 12.45 -5.29 2.90
CA GLY A 46 11.61 -4.45 2.08
C GLY A 46 11.67 -3.01 2.56
N ASN A 47 12.41 -2.10 1.94
CA ASN A 47 12.08 -1.65 0.60
C ASN A 47 13.17 -0.72 0.06
N VAL A 48 14.43 -1.15 -0.04
CA VAL A 48 15.44 -0.32 -0.71
C VAL A 48 16.36 -1.20 -1.52
N THR A 49 16.26 -1.09 -2.84
CA THR A 49 17.28 -1.60 -3.76
C THR A 49 18.02 -0.41 -4.36
N PHE A 50 19.35 -0.45 -4.32
CA PHE A 50 20.22 0.53 -4.95
C PHE A 50 20.62 -0.01 -6.32
N ASP A 51 20.11 0.60 -7.40
CA ASP A 51 20.72 0.51 -8.73
C ASP A 51 21.60 1.74 -8.96
N SER A 52 22.51 1.67 -9.93
CA SER A 52 23.52 2.70 -10.24
C SER A 52 22.97 4.12 -10.40
N ASP A 53 21.66 4.25 -10.64
CA ASP A 53 20.98 5.50 -10.99
C ASP A 53 20.02 6.03 -9.89
N GLY A 54 20.04 5.46 -8.67
CA GLY A 54 19.41 6.06 -7.48
C GLY A 54 18.42 5.21 -6.67
N LEU A 55 18.03 5.74 -5.50
CA LEU A 55 17.24 5.07 -4.45
C LEU A 55 15.80 4.77 -4.91
N ARG A 56 15.43 3.50 -5.11
CA ARG A 56 14.03 3.08 -5.35
C ARG A 56 13.48 2.24 -4.20
N VAL A 57 12.32 2.67 -3.69
CA VAL A 57 11.59 2.01 -2.60
C VAL A 57 10.45 1.15 -3.17
N LYS A 58 10.62 -0.18 -3.17
CA LYS A 58 9.56 -1.14 -3.59
C LYS A 58 8.73 -1.65 -2.40
N ILE A 59 7.88 -0.79 -1.82
CA ILE A 59 6.92 -1.22 -0.78
C ILE A 59 5.84 -2.12 -1.39
N ASN A 60 5.60 -3.29 -0.77
CA ASN A 60 4.36 -4.04 -0.97
C ASN A 60 3.18 -3.17 -0.48
N LYS A 61 2.45 -2.58 -1.43
CA LYS A 61 1.31 -1.67 -1.15
C LYS A 61 0.00 -2.39 -0.81
N THR A 62 0.04 -3.71 -0.65
CA THR A 62 -1.15 -4.53 -0.36
C THR A 62 -1.59 -4.34 1.08
N ILE A 63 -2.55 -3.44 1.30
CA ILE A 63 -3.26 -3.30 2.57
C ILE A 63 -4.42 -4.31 2.56
N ILE A 64 -4.25 -5.45 3.22
CA ILE A 64 -5.31 -6.45 3.36
C ILE A 64 -6.31 -5.97 4.41
N ASN A 65 -7.59 -5.86 4.02
CA ASN A 65 -8.66 -5.48 4.94
C ASN A 65 -9.01 -6.64 5.89
N LYS A 66 -8.38 -6.69 7.07
CA LYS A 66 -8.61 -7.74 8.09
C LYS A 66 -10.06 -7.80 8.59
N LYS A 67 -10.82 -6.70 8.50
CA LYS A 67 -12.26 -6.70 8.88
C LYS A 67 -13.11 -7.50 7.90
N ALA A 68 -12.68 -7.60 6.63
CA ALA A 68 -13.39 -8.40 5.64
C ALA A 68 -13.28 -9.90 5.90
N SER A 69 -12.26 -10.36 6.63
CA SER A 69 -12.16 -11.76 7.06
C SER A 69 -13.02 -12.07 8.28
N GLU A 70 -13.29 -11.10 9.16
CA GLU A 70 -14.08 -11.30 10.38
C GLU A 70 -15.59 -11.31 10.12
N SER A 71 -16.05 -10.56 9.12
CA SER A 71 -17.47 -10.41 8.81
C SER A 71 -17.98 -11.33 7.71
N ASN A 72 -17.13 -12.17 7.13
CA ASN A 72 -17.50 -12.98 5.99
C ASN A 72 -18.01 -14.37 6.42
N PRO A 73 -19.32 -14.66 6.31
CA PRO A 73 -19.85 -15.99 6.60
C PRO A 73 -19.33 -17.06 5.61
N LEU A 74 -18.63 -16.66 4.55
CA LEU A 74 -18.06 -17.52 3.49
C LEU A 74 -16.69 -18.14 3.86
N GLN A 75 -16.29 -18.16 5.14
CA GLN A 75 -15.09 -18.91 5.58
C GLN A 75 -15.36 -20.41 5.81
N SER A 76 -16.58 -20.89 5.61
CA SER A 76 -16.87 -22.32 5.59
C SER A 76 -16.38 -22.96 4.29
N GLU A 77 -15.68 -24.09 4.38
CA GLU A 77 -15.07 -24.81 3.26
C GLU A 77 -16.07 -25.30 2.18
N ASP A 78 -17.39 -25.21 2.44
CA ASP A 78 -18.45 -25.75 1.58
C ASP A 78 -19.45 -24.69 1.08
N ILE A 79 -19.01 -23.79 0.18
CA ILE A 79 -19.95 -22.92 -0.55
C ILE A 79 -20.16 -23.51 -1.93
N SER A 80 -21.42 -23.72 -2.32
CA SER A 80 -21.70 -24.20 -3.68
C SER A 80 -21.21 -23.18 -4.72
N PRO A 81 -20.73 -23.63 -5.90
CA PRO A 81 -20.30 -22.73 -6.96
C PRO A 81 -21.35 -21.67 -7.31
N GLU A 82 -22.64 -22.02 -7.29
CA GLU A 82 -23.76 -21.12 -7.57
C GLU A 82 -23.86 -20.01 -6.52
N ALA A 83 -23.73 -20.36 -5.23
CA ALA A 83 -23.78 -19.38 -4.15
C ALA A 83 -22.59 -18.39 -4.20
N PHE A 84 -21.40 -18.89 -4.57
CA PHE A 84 -20.25 -18.03 -4.80
C PHE A 84 -20.46 -17.08 -5.99
N MET A 85 -20.93 -17.60 -7.13
CA MET A 85 -21.21 -16.80 -8.32
C MET A 85 -22.24 -15.70 -8.02
N ALA A 86 -23.34 -16.04 -7.33
CA ALA A 86 -24.37 -15.07 -6.95
C ALA A 86 -23.81 -13.97 -6.03
N TYR A 87 -22.93 -14.33 -5.08
CA TYR A 87 -22.27 -13.36 -4.21
C TYR A 87 -21.35 -12.41 -4.99
N VAL A 88 -20.52 -12.97 -5.89
CA VAL A 88 -19.62 -12.19 -6.73
C VAL A 88 -20.38 -11.28 -7.68
N GLU A 89 -21.46 -11.78 -8.29
CA GLU A 89 -22.32 -10.98 -9.18
C GLU A 89 -22.94 -9.81 -8.42
N LYS A 90 -23.47 -10.07 -7.21
CA LYS A 90 -24.01 -9.01 -6.34
C LYS A 90 -22.96 -7.96 -6.05
N ASP A 91 -21.77 -8.36 -5.60
CA ASP A 91 -20.68 -7.44 -5.27
C ASP A 91 -20.14 -6.68 -6.50
N ALA A 92 -20.07 -7.32 -7.66
CA ALA A 92 -19.72 -6.65 -8.91
C ALA A 92 -20.76 -5.58 -9.28
N SER A 93 -22.05 -5.89 -9.12
CA SER A 93 -23.15 -4.98 -9.43
C SER A 93 -23.19 -3.76 -8.50
N THR A 94 -23.00 -3.95 -7.19
CA THR A 94 -22.93 -2.86 -6.20
C THR A 94 -21.74 -1.96 -6.49
N ARG A 95 -20.55 -2.55 -6.69
CA ARG A 95 -19.35 -1.77 -7.03
C ARG A 95 -19.51 -0.98 -8.32
N ALA A 96 -20.23 -1.53 -9.31
CA ALA A 96 -20.53 -0.82 -10.56
C ALA A 96 -21.52 0.34 -10.34
N ALA A 97 -22.57 0.14 -9.54
CA ALA A 97 -23.52 1.18 -9.17
C ALA A 97 -22.84 2.32 -8.40
N ASP A 98 -22.01 2.01 -7.40
CA ASP A 98 -21.27 2.99 -6.61
C ASP A 98 -20.30 3.81 -7.47
N ARG A 99 -19.65 3.17 -8.46
CA ARG A 99 -18.80 3.90 -9.43
C ARG A 99 -19.64 4.86 -10.27
N ARG A 100 -20.82 4.43 -10.73
CA ARG A 100 -21.72 5.25 -11.53
C ARG A 100 -22.23 6.46 -10.75
N GLU A 101 -22.65 6.28 -9.49
CA GLU A 101 -23.13 7.36 -8.64
C GLU A 101 -22.03 8.38 -8.35
N ARG A 102 -20.83 7.92 -7.93
CA ARG A 102 -19.71 8.83 -7.68
C ARG A 102 -19.29 9.61 -8.92
N LYS A 103 -19.31 8.97 -10.09
CA LYS A 103 -19.04 9.64 -11.37
C LYS A 103 -20.09 10.71 -11.67
N ALA A 104 -21.37 10.40 -11.48
CA ALA A 104 -22.46 11.35 -11.68
C ALA A 104 -22.33 12.59 -10.77
N ILE A 105 -21.95 12.38 -9.50
CA ILE A 105 -21.67 13.47 -8.55
C ILE A 105 -20.51 14.34 -9.03
N ALA A 106 -19.38 13.72 -9.40
CA ALA A 106 -18.20 14.43 -9.88
C ALA A 106 -18.48 15.21 -11.17
N ASP A 107 -19.20 14.62 -12.13
CA ASP A 107 -19.62 15.28 -13.36
C ASP A 107 -20.57 16.47 -13.07
N GLY A 108 -21.45 16.33 -12.08
CA GLY A 108 -22.33 17.40 -11.62
C GLY A 108 -21.57 18.61 -11.09
N TYR A 109 -20.58 18.39 -10.21
CA TYR A 109 -19.72 19.46 -9.72
C TYR A 109 -18.90 20.10 -10.85
N LYS A 110 -18.34 19.29 -11.76
CA LYS A 110 -17.57 19.79 -12.91
C LYS A 110 -18.42 20.68 -13.81
N LYS A 111 -19.68 20.31 -14.08
CA LYS A 111 -20.60 21.14 -14.88
C LYS A 111 -20.86 22.49 -14.22
N LYS A 112 -21.21 22.50 -12.93
CA LYS A 112 -21.44 23.74 -12.17
C LYS A 112 -20.19 24.63 -12.11
N ALA A 113 -19.02 24.02 -11.94
CA ALA A 113 -17.75 24.74 -11.93
C ALA A 113 -17.47 25.40 -13.30
N ASN A 114 -17.69 24.65 -14.40
CA ASN A 114 -17.56 25.18 -15.76
C ASN A 114 -18.54 26.34 -16.04
N GLU A 115 -19.77 26.27 -15.52
CA GLU A 115 -20.77 27.34 -15.63
C GLU A 115 -20.31 28.60 -14.89
N ALA A 116 -19.86 28.47 -13.64
CA ALA A 116 -19.31 29.59 -12.85
C ALA A 116 -18.07 30.20 -13.53
N PHE A 117 -17.19 29.36 -14.07
CA PHE A 117 -16.00 29.81 -14.80
C PHE A 117 -16.38 30.62 -16.05
N ARG A 118 -17.36 30.15 -16.84
CA ARG A 118 -17.87 30.90 -18.01
C ARG A 118 -18.52 32.23 -17.63
N ALA A 119 -19.12 32.31 -16.45
CA ALA A 119 -19.66 33.54 -15.88
C ALA A 119 -18.58 34.47 -15.29
N LYS A 120 -17.28 34.10 -15.35
CA LYS A 120 -16.14 34.81 -14.76
C LYS A 120 -16.16 34.91 -13.23
N ASP A 121 -16.99 34.10 -12.58
CA ASP A 121 -17.01 33.94 -11.12
C ASP A 121 -15.97 32.90 -10.72
N TYR A 122 -14.71 33.33 -10.68
CA TYR A 122 -13.56 32.44 -10.51
C TYR A 122 -13.45 31.88 -9.09
N GLU A 123 -13.83 32.64 -8.07
CA GLU A 123 -13.81 32.16 -6.68
C GLU A 123 -14.76 30.97 -6.52
N LYS A 124 -16.01 31.13 -6.99
CA LYS A 124 -16.99 30.05 -6.96
C LYS A 124 -16.60 28.87 -7.83
N ALA A 125 -16.01 29.12 -9.00
CA ALA A 125 -15.51 28.06 -9.87
C ALA A 125 -14.41 27.23 -9.18
N LEU A 126 -13.47 27.89 -8.50
CA LEU A 126 -12.40 27.24 -7.74
C LEU A 126 -12.95 26.34 -6.64
N ASP A 127 -13.89 26.86 -5.84
CA ASP A 127 -14.54 26.10 -4.77
C ASP A 127 -15.27 24.85 -5.29
N LEU A 128 -15.92 24.97 -6.45
CA LEU A 128 -16.62 23.85 -7.08
C LEU A 128 -15.64 22.84 -7.68
N TYR A 129 -14.54 23.27 -8.30
CA TYR A 129 -13.52 22.36 -8.80
C TYR A 129 -12.81 21.59 -7.69
N ASN A 130 -12.56 22.21 -6.53
CA ASN A 130 -11.99 21.53 -5.37
C ASN A 130 -12.88 20.40 -4.83
N LYS A 131 -14.18 20.45 -5.11
CA LYS A 131 -15.15 19.40 -4.76
C LYS A 131 -15.24 18.27 -5.79
N VAL A 132 -14.64 18.44 -6.97
CA VAL A 132 -14.63 17.41 -8.02
C VAL A 132 -13.54 16.39 -7.70
N ASP A 133 -13.94 15.13 -7.49
CA ASP A 133 -12.98 14.03 -7.50
C ASP A 133 -12.61 13.68 -8.95
N PHE A 134 -11.60 14.37 -9.48
CA PHE A 134 -11.10 14.15 -10.84
C PHE A 134 -10.51 12.75 -11.05
N LYS A 135 -10.09 12.06 -9.98
CA LYS A 135 -9.57 10.70 -10.09
C LYS A 135 -10.66 9.75 -10.58
N ILE A 136 -11.90 9.94 -10.12
CA ILE A 136 -13.07 9.14 -10.50
C ILE A 136 -13.50 9.41 -11.96
N LEU A 137 -13.27 10.62 -12.47
CA LEU A 137 -13.66 10.98 -13.83
C LEU A 137 -12.73 10.38 -14.90
N TYR A 138 -11.42 10.29 -14.62
CA TYR A 138 -10.40 9.99 -15.63
C TYR A 138 -9.67 8.65 -15.45
N ASN A 139 -9.81 7.96 -14.31
CA ASN A 139 -9.22 6.63 -14.10
C ASN A 139 -10.30 5.52 -14.15
N ALA A 140 -11.12 5.55 -15.20
CA ALA A 140 -12.13 4.53 -15.46
C ALA A 140 -11.53 3.36 -16.23
#